data_AF-A0A6P9DR33-F1
#
_entry.id   AF-A0A6P9DR33-F1
#
_cell.length_a   1.000
_cell.length_b   1.000
_cell.length_c   1.000
_cell.angle_alpha   90.00
_cell.angle_beta   90.00
_cell.angle_gamma   90.00
#
_symmetry.space_group_name_H-M   'P 1'
#
loop_
_entity.id
_entity.type
_entity.pdbx_description
1 polymer ?
#
loop_
_entity_poly.entity_id
_entity_poly.type
_entity_poly.pdbx_seq_one_letter_code
_entity_poly.pdbx_strand_id
1 'polypeptide(L)'
;MNTRKLFLVTGKMLISFGILSLISGTIAFFPVFSYKPGFVGWSVRIASPIWSGSLAVITGVLITLAEKQWTSRYLWEAAFAFSIFNVISSPVQSAIAMASLLLGPYCYYSFAGVSGTNYLSYAISSFFPYGKFASSCKDPLHYEWYHLVLQMLDFISGLVILSASLTTVIKLTARLFQFGHLNGERNSW
;
A
#
# COMPACT_ATOMS: atom_id res chain seq x y z
N MET A 1 -2.82 -12.76 -25.23
CA MET A 1 -1.59 -12.80 -24.41
C MET A 1 -1.49 -14.17 -23.74
N ASN A 2 -0.33 -14.83 -23.77
CA ASN A 2 -0.13 -16.12 -23.09
C ASN A 2 -0.35 -15.94 -21.57
N THR A 3 -1.12 -16.83 -20.93
CA THR A 3 -1.45 -16.75 -19.50
C THR A 3 -0.21 -16.69 -18.62
N ARG A 4 0.85 -17.41 -18.99
CA ARG A 4 2.16 -17.35 -18.33
C ARG A 4 2.78 -15.95 -18.35
N LYS A 5 2.72 -15.28 -19.51
CA LYS A 5 3.23 -13.91 -19.65
C LYS A 5 2.43 -12.95 -18.78
N LEU A 6 1.12 -13.18 -18.63
CA LEU A 6 0.26 -12.36 -17.79
C LEU A 6 0.66 -12.43 -16.31
N PHE A 7 0.73 -13.63 -15.73
CA PHE A 7 1.06 -13.79 -14.30
C PHE A 7 2.47 -13.31 -13.97
N LEU A 8 3.43 -13.49 -14.87
CA LEU A 8 4.77 -12.93 -14.69
C LEU A 8 4.76 -11.39 -14.70
N VAL A 9 3.98 -10.78 -15.60
CA VAL A 9 3.87 -9.31 -15.69
C VAL A 9 3.15 -8.76 -14.46
N THR A 10 2.00 -9.32 -14.07
CA THR A 10 1.26 -8.85 -12.89
C THR A 10 2.05 -9.10 -11.61
N GLY A 11 2.75 -10.24 -11.48
CA GLY A 11 3.63 -10.52 -10.35
C GLY A 11 4.75 -9.47 -10.21
N LYS A 12 5.43 -9.14 -11.32
CA LYS A 12 6.45 -8.09 -11.34
C LYS A 12 5.88 -6.70 -11.03
N MET A 13 4.72 -6.35 -11.58
CA MET A 13 4.05 -5.06 -11.28
C MET A 13 3.74 -4.95 -9.78
N LEU A 14 3.19 -6.02 -9.18
CA LEU A 14 2.87 -6.06 -7.76
C LEU A 14 4.11 -5.92 -6.88
N ILE A 15 5.23 -6.56 -7.23
CA ILE A 15 6.50 -6.40 -6.52
C ILE A 15 6.99 -4.95 -6.61
N SER A 16 7.10 -4.41 -7.83
CA SER A 16 7.66 -3.07 -8.04
C SER A 16 6.84 -1.97 -7.36
N PHE A 17 5.52 -1.96 -7.58
CA PHE A 17 4.64 -0.96 -6.98
C PHE A 17 4.38 -1.22 -5.49
N GLY A 18 4.47 -2.47 -5.03
CA GLY A 18 4.44 -2.80 -3.61
C GLY A 18 5.66 -2.25 -2.86
N ILE A 19 6.86 -2.39 -3.43
CA ILE A 19 8.09 -1.80 -2.89
C ILE A 19 8.01 -0.26 -2.92
N LEU A 20 7.52 0.32 -4.00
CA LEU A 20 7.33 1.77 -4.10
C LEU A 20 6.38 2.28 -2.99
N SER A 21 5.27 1.58 -2.78
CA SER A 21 4.29 1.88 -1.72
C SER A 21 4.89 1.74 -0.32
N LEU A 22 5.75 0.74 -0.08
CA LEU A 22 6.46 0.56 1.19
C LEU A 22 7.44 1.70 1.47
N ILE A 23 8.23 2.08 0.46
CA ILE A 23 9.19 3.19 0.58
C ILE A 23 8.44 4.50 0.82
N SER A 24 7.41 4.78 0.01
CA SER A 24 6.55 5.96 0.14
C SER A 24 5.92 6.05 1.54
N GLY A 25 5.29 4.97 2.00
CA GLY A 25 4.67 4.92 3.33
C GLY A 25 5.65 5.07 4.47
N THR A 26 6.86 4.50 4.36
CA THR A 26 7.91 4.64 5.39
C THR A 26 8.41 6.07 5.48
N ILE A 27 8.63 6.71 4.33
CA ILE A 27 9.05 8.11 4.19
C ILE A 27 7.95 9.07 4.72
N ALA A 28 6.68 8.74 4.47
CA ALA A 28 5.53 9.48 4.98
C ALA A 28 5.33 9.31 6.50
N PHE A 29 5.56 8.11 7.04
CA PHE A 29 5.37 7.79 8.46
C PHE A 29 6.51 8.32 9.35
N PHE A 30 7.74 8.34 8.84
CA PHE A 30 8.90 8.90 9.53
C PHE A 30 9.45 10.12 8.75
N PRO A 31 8.76 11.27 8.74
CA PRO A 31 9.35 12.48 8.19
C PRO A 31 10.61 12.80 9.02
N VAL A 32 11.77 12.65 8.39
CA VAL A 32 13.09 13.02 8.95
C VAL A 32 13.54 12.14 10.13
N PHE A 33 13.29 10.81 10.11
CA PHE A 33 13.81 9.85 11.12
C PHE A 33 13.54 10.23 12.59
N SER A 34 12.54 11.06 12.85
CA SER A 34 12.24 11.54 14.20
C SER A 34 11.42 10.47 14.92
N TYR A 35 12.02 9.76 15.87
CA TYR A 35 11.34 8.74 16.67
C TYR A 35 10.31 9.38 17.61
N LYS A 36 9.02 9.28 17.25
CA LYS A 36 7.89 9.84 18.03
C LYS A 36 6.88 8.74 18.40
N PRO A 37 7.07 8.03 19.53
CA PRO A 37 6.26 6.87 19.92
C PRO A 37 4.78 7.19 20.21
N GLY A 38 4.40 8.46 20.39
CA GLY A 38 3.00 8.88 20.53
C GLY A 38 2.15 8.81 19.24
N PHE A 39 2.77 8.50 18.09
CA PHE A 39 2.10 8.43 16.78
C PHE A 39 1.43 7.08 16.48
N VAL A 40 1.49 6.11 17.39
CA VAL A 40 0.94 4.75 17.17
C VAL A 40 -0.58 4.76 16.90
N GLY A 41 -1.33 5.75 17.43
CA GLY A 41 -2.75 5.92 17.14
C GLY A 41 -3.07 6.42 15.72
N TRP A 42 -2.08 6.97 15.00
CA TRP A 42 -2.18 7.43 13.61
C TRP A 42 -1.93 6.28 12.60
N SER A 43 -1.55 5.10 13.09
CA SER A 43 -0.84 4.06 12.35
C SER A 43 -1.66 3.36 11.27
N VAL A 44 -2.99 3.27 11.34
CA VAL A 44 -3.74 2.47 10.34
C VAL A 44 -3.90 3.21 9.02
N ARG A 45 -4.20 4.52 9.05
CA ARG A 45 -4.48 5.33 7.85
C ARG A 45 -3.19 5.85 7.19
N ILE A 46 -2.20 6.27 7.99
CA ILE A 46 -0.92 6.76 7.48
C ILE A 46 -0.01 5.61 7.04
N ALA A 47 -0.01 4.49 7.75
CA ALA A 47 0.71 3.31 7.29
C ALA A 47 -0.07 2.54 6.20
N SER A 48 -1.13 3.10 5.63
CA SER A 48 -1.88 2.44 4.54
C SER A 48 -1.03 2.01 3.35
N PRO A 49 -0.05 2.81 2.91
CA PRO A 49 0.87 2.36 1.87
C PRO A 49 1.81 1.25 2.36
N ILE A 50 2.10 1.16 3.66
CA ILE A 50 2.99 0.15 4.24
C ILE A 50 2.32 -1.23 4.23
N TRP A 51 1.13 -1.35 4.83
CA TRP A 51 0.46 -2.66 4.89
C TRP A 51 -0.07 -3.10 3.53
N SER A 52 -0.60 -2.18 2.71
CA SER A 52 -1.02 -2.51 1.33
C SER A 52 0.19 -2.84 0.43
N GLY A 53 1.30 -2.10 0.56
CA GLY A 53 2.55 -2.42 -0.13
C GLY A 53 3.11 -3.79 0.26
N SER A 54 3.07 -4.14 1.54
CA SER A 54 3.47 -5.47 2.03
C SER A 54 2.65 -6.60 1.39
N LEU A 55 1.31 -6.45 1.37
CA LEU A 55 0.42 -7.41 0.73
C LEU A 55 0.70 -7.52 -0.78
N ALA A 56 0.95 -6.40 -1.47
CA ALA A 56 1.32 -6.41 -2.89
C ALA A 56 2.62 -7.17 -3.15
N VAL A 57 3.67 -6.94 -2.36
CA VAL A 57 4.95 -7.66 -2.51
C VAL A 57 4.77 -9.16 -2.26
N ILE A 58 4.08 -9.55 -1.18
CA ILE A 58 3.82 -10.97 -0.88
C ILE A 58 3.07 -11.63 -2.04
N THR A 59 1.98 -11.02 -2.52
CA THR A 59 1.21 -11.54 -3.66
C THR A 59 2.07 -11.66 -4.90
N GLY A 60 2.85 -10.63 -5.23
CA GLY A 60 3.70 -10.63 -6.43
C GLY A 60 4.78 -11.70 -6.39
N VAL A 61 5.40 -11.92 -5.22
CA VAL A 61 6.36 -13.02 -5.00
C VAL A 61 5.66 -14.37 -5.14
N LEU A 62 4.52 -14.57 -4.49
CA LEU A 62 3.76 -15.83 -4.57
C LEU A 62 3.35 -16.16 -6.01
N ILE A 63 2.84 -15.19 -6.77
CA ILE A 63 2.48 -15.38 -8.19
C ILE A 63 3.71 -15.74 -9.02
N THR A 64 4.82 -15.01 -8.83
CA THR A 64 6.05 -15.25 -9.60
C THR A 64 6.66 -16.62 -9.27
N LEU A 65 6.61 -17.04 -8.00
CA LEU A 65 7.06 -18.36 -7.57
C LEU A 65 6.12 -19.46 -8.07
N ALA A 66 4.80 -19.27 -8.00
CA ALA A 66 3.82 -20.22 -8.51
C ALA A 66 4.02 -20.51 -10.01
N GLU A 67 4.29 -19.46 -10.80
CA GLU A 67 4.61 -19.56 -12.22
C GLU A 67 5.99 -20.18 -12.51
N LYS A 68 6.93 -20.14 -11.56
CA LYS A 68 8.26 -20.75 -11.72
C LYS A 68 8.29 -22.21 -11.26
N GLN A 69 7.64 -22.53 -10.16
CA GLN A 69 7.73 -23.84 -9.51
C GLN A 69 6.66 -24.84 -9.96
N TRP A 70 5.58 -24.42 -10.66
CA TRP A 70 4.55 -25.25 -11.35
C TRP A 70 3.82 -26.34 -10.54
N THR A 71 4.36 -26.82 -9.42
CA THR A 71 3.98 -28.08 -8.76
C THR A 71 3.26 -27.87 -7.45
N SER A 72 3.29 -26.67 -6.89
CA SER A 72 2.66 -26.37 -5.61
C SER A 72 1.27 -25.75 -5.79
N ARG A 73 0.24 -26.54 -5.45
CA ARG A 73 -1.14 -26.07 -5.32
C ARG A 73 -1.28 -24.97 -4.26
N TYR A 74 -0.55 -25.10 -3.13
CA TYR A 74 -0.63 -24.15 -2.03
C TYR A 74 -0.14 -22.74 -2.42
N LEU A 75 0.83 -22.63 -3.34
CA LEU A 75 1.31 -21.32 -3.81
C LEU A 75 0.22 -20.59 -4.60
N TRP A 76 -0.51 -21.29 -5.46
CA TRP A 76 -1.60 -20.70 -6.24
C TRP A 76 -2.80 -20.29 -5.38
N GLU A 77 -3.16 -21.11 -4.40
CA GLU A 77 -4.24 -20.81 -3.45
C GLU A 77 -3.88 -19.61 -2.56
N ALA A 78 -2.64 -19.56 -2.04
CA ALA A 78 -2.15 -18.42 -1.28
C ALA A 78 -2.10 -17.15 -2.15
N ALA A 79 -1.54 -17.24 -3.37
CA ALA A 79 -1.51 -16.13 -4.31
C ALA A 79 -2.91 -15.59 -4.62
N PHE A 80 -3.90 -16.47 -4.76
CA PHE A 80 -5.29 -16.10 -4.99
C PHE A 80 -5.89 -15.37 -3.79
N ALA A 81 -5.73 -15.92 -2.58
CA ALA A 81 -6.23 -15.30 -1.35
C ALA A 81 -5.60 -13.91 -1.11
N PHE A 82 -4.28 -13.80 -1.24
CA PHE A 82 -3.60 -12.51 -1.10
C PHE A 82 -3.92 -11.53 -2.24
N SER A 83 -4.23 -12.01 -3.45
CA SER A 83 -4.76 -11.14 -4.51
C SER A 83 -6.14 -10.57 -4.16
N ILE A 84 -7.02 -11.36 -3.53
CA ILE A 84 -8.32 -10.87 -3.03
C ILE A 84 -8.11 -9.83 -1.93
N PHE A 85 -7.19 -10.06 -0.99
CA PHE A 85 -6.84 -9.06 0.01
C PHE A 85 -6.35 -7.76 -0.63
N ASN A 86 -5.52 -7.84 -1.68
CA ASN A 86 -5.10 -6.65 -2.42
C ASN A 86 -6.24 -5.91 -3.12
N VAL A 87 -7.24 -6.62 -3.66
CA VAL A 87 -8.44 -6.01 -4.26
C VAL A 87 -9.26 -5.24 -3.22
N ILE A 88 -9.21 -5.64 -1.94
CA ILE A 88 -9.88 -4.94 -0.84
C ILE A 88 -9.01 -3.82 -0.26
N SER A 89 -7.70 -4.03 -0.11
CA SER A 89 -6.79 -3.07 0.52
C SER A 89 -6.46 -1.87 -0.37
N SER A 90 -6.24 -2.09 -1.67
CA SER A 90 -5.75 -1.05 -2.54
C SER A 90 -6.77 0.06 -2.85
N PRO A 91 -8.10 -0.18 -2.91
CA PRO A 91 -9.08 0.89 -2.94
C PRO A 91 -9.08 1.72 -1.65
N VAL A 92 -8.84 1.09 -0.50
CA VAL A 92 -8.76 1.80 0.80
C VAL A 92 -7.55 2.73 0.81
N GLN A 93 -6.37 2.24 0.41
CA GLN A 93 -5.18 3.07 0.23
C GLN A 93 -5.46 4.23 -0.73
N SER A 94 -6.07 3.95 -1.89
CA SER A 94 -6.36 4.96 -2.92
C SER A 94 -7.39 6.00 -2.45
N ALA A 95 -8.38 5.61 -1.65
CA ALA A 95 -9.38 6.52 -1.11
C ALA A 95 -8.76 7.46 -0.06
N ILE A 96 -7.88 6.95 0.80
CA ILE A 96 -7.09 7.76 1.75
C ILE A 96 -6.17 8.71 0.98
N ALA A 97 -5.55 8.20 -0.10
CA ALA A 97 -4.76 8.97 -1.05
C ALA A 97 -5.53 10.18 -1.60
N MET A 98 -6.65 9.90 -2.24
CA MET A 98 -7.53 10.89 -2.85
C MET A 98 -8.08 11.90 -1.84
N ALA A 99 -8.56 11.45 -0.68
CA ALA A 99 -9.12 12.34 0.34
C ALA A 99 -8.06 13.32 0.88
N SER A 100 -6.82 12.87 1.01
CA SER A 100 -5.71 13.75 1.42
C SER A 100 -5.28 14.71 0.32
N LEU A 101 -5.36 14.32 -0.96
CA LEU A 101 -5.12 15.22 -2.09
C LEU A 101 -6.17 16.34 -2.16
N LEU A 102 -7.45 16.02 -1.93
CA LEU A 102 -8.56 16.98 -2.02
C LEU A 102 -8.58 17.97 -0.87
N LEU A 103 -8.32 17.51 0.36
CA LEU A 103 -8.36 18.35 1.56
C LEU A 103 -7.03 19.06 1.84
N GLY A 104 -5.95 18.60 1.22
CA GLY A 104 -4.58 18.93 1.61
C GLY A 104 -4.05 17.91 2.63
N PRO A 105 -2.84 17.35 2.46
CA PRO A 105 -2.34 16.27 3.31
C PRO A 105 -2.35 16.63 4.80
N TYR A 106 -1.90 17.84 5.12
CA TYR A 106 -1.86 18.34 6.50
C TYR A 106 -3.25 18.46 7.13
N CYS A 107 -4.20 19.00 6.36
CA CYS A 107 -5.59 19.18 6.76
C CYS A 107 -6.27 17.82 6.99
N TYR A 108 -6.11 16.89 6.05
CA TYR A 108 -6.68 15.54 6.14
C TYR A 108 -6.18 14.79 7.37
N TYR A 109 -4.88 14.73 7.61
CA TYR A 109 -4.34 14.01 8.77
C TYR A 109 -4.66 14.70 10.10
N SER A 110 -4.75 16.04 10.11
CA SER A 110 -5.20 16.80 11.28
C SER A 110 -6.67 16.54 11.63
N PHE A 111 -7.55 16.33 10.64
CA PHE A 111 -8.96 15.98 10.86
C PHE A 111 -9.21 14.48 11.09
N ALA A 112 -8.40 13.62 10.47
CA ALA A 112 -8.56 12.16 10.51
C ALA A 112 -7.91 11.51 11.75
N GLY A 113 -7.07 12.23 12.49
CA GLY A 113 -6.56 11.80 13.79
C GLY A 113 -7.67 11.70 14.83
N VAL A 114 -7.53 10.78 15.79
CA VAL A 114 -8.47 10.53 16.92
C VAL A 114 -8.71 11.78 17.80
N SER A 115 -7.98 12.87 17.56
CA SER A 115 -8.21 14.18 18.16
C SER A 115 -8.28 15.24 17.07
N GLY A 116 -9.44 15.33 16.41
CA GLY A 116 -9.82 16.54 15.69
C GLY A 116 -9.49 17.77 16.54
N THR A 117 -8.83 18.74 15.92
CA THR A 117 -8.42 20.05 16.47
C THR A 117 -7.44 20.07 17.66
N ASN A 118 -7.15 18.95 18.34
CA ASN A 118 -6.26 18.93 19.52
C ASN A 118 -4.84 18.40 19.25
N TYR A 119 -4.50 18.01 18.02
CA TYR A 119 -3.14 17.61 17.62
C TYR A 119 -2.08 18.67 17.96
N LEU A 120 -2.37 19.94 17.68
CA LEU A 120 -1.45 21.03 17.96
C LEU A 120 -1.44 21.43 19.45
N SER A 121 -2.43 21.05 20.25
CA SER A 121 -2.52 21.54 21.63
C SER A 121 -2.03 20.50 22.65
N TYR A 122 -2.33 19.22 22.46
CA TYR A 122 -2.09 18.20 23.49
C TYR A 122 -0.72 17.51 23.35
N ALA A 123 -0.31 17.16 22.13
CA ALA A 123 1.01 16.56 21.88
C ALA A 123 2.17 17.57 22.05
N ILE A 124 1.88 18.86 21.79
CA ILE A 124 2.77 20.02 22.00
C ILE A 124 2.96 20.36 23.48
N SER A 125 1.95 20.09 24.32
CA SER A 125 2.01 20.43 25.75
C SER A 125 2.73 19.36 26.58
N SER A 126 2.46 18.07 26.32
CA SER A 126 2.86 17.02 27.28
C SER A 126 4.16 16.28 26.98
N PHE A 127 4.57 16.08 25.71
CA PHE A 127 5.73 15.22 25.39
C PHE A 127 6.80 15.85 24.50
N PHE A 128 6.45 16.84 23.68
CA PHE A 128 7.42 17.60 22.90
C PHE A 128 7.09 19.08 23.05
N PRO A 129 7.98 19.92 23.61
CA PRO A 129 7.68 21.32 23.91
C PRO A 129 7.80 22.18 22.65
N TYR A 130 6.95 21.91 21.66
CA TYR A 130 6.89 22.66 20.40
C TYR A 130 6.61 24.15 20.65
N GLY A 131 5.90 24.50 21.73
CA GLY A 131 5.69 25.89 22.15
C GLY A 131 6.94 26.61 22.67
N LYS A 132 7.96 25.88 23.16
CA LYS A 132 9.23 26.47 23.62
C LYS A 132 10.27 26.62 22.51
N PHE A 133 10.15 25.83 21.44
CA PHE A 133 11.08 25.81 20.30
C PHE A 133 10.38 26.16 18.98
N ALA A 134 9.46 27.14 19.00
CA ALA A 134 8.72 27.58 17.82
C ALA A 134 9.61 27.96 16.62
N SER A 135 10.87 28.35 16.87
CA SER A 135 11.87 28.63 15.82
C SER A 135 12.53 27.38 15.23
N SER A 136 12.62 26.27 16.00
CA SER A 136 13.25 25.00 15.59
C SER A 136 12.24 23.98 15.05
N CYS A 137 10.95 24.19 15.31
CA CYS A 137 9.86 23.37 14.81
C CYS A 137 9.05 24.10 13.72
N LYS A 138 9.74 24.73 12.77
CA LYS A 138 9.12 25.14 11.52
C LYS A 138 9.08 23.96 10.57
N ASP A 139 7.94 23.76 9.91
CA ASP A 139 7.88 22.81 8.81
C ASP A 139 8.95 23.17 7.76
N PRO A 140 9.64 22.16 7.19
CA PRO A 140 10.63 22.39 6.15
C PRO A 140 10.04 23.20 4.99
N LEU A 141 10.87 24.02 4.35
CA LEU A 141 10.48 24.70 3.12
C LEU A 141 10.02 23.64 2.10
N HIS A 142 8.83 23.81 1.51
CA HIS A 142 8.18 22.88 0.58
C HIS A 142 7.61 21.57 1.16
N TYR A 143 7.38 21.50 2.48
CA TYR A 143 6.77 20.33 3.12
C TYR A 143 5.40 19.92 2.54
N GLU A 144 4.60 20.89 2.09
CA GLU A 144 3.32 20.65 1.41
C GLU A 144 3.50 19.88 0.09
N TRP A 145 4.49 20.28 -0.72
CA TRP A 145 4.80 19.64 -2.00
C TRP A 145 5.35 18.23 -1.81
N TYR A 146 6.13 18.01 -0.76
CA TYR A 146 6.62 16.68 -0.39
C TYR A 146 5.47 15.71 -0.11
N HIS A 147 4.51 16.10 0.74
CA HIS A 147 3.36 15.26 1.05
C HIS A 147 2.41 15.10 -0.15
N LEU A 148 2.27 16.13 -0.98
CA LEU A 148 1.51 16.05 -2.22
C LEU A 148 2.07 14.99 -3.17
N VAL A 149 3.39 14.98 -3.36
CA VAL A 149 4.07 13.99 -4.23
C VAL A 149 3.89 12.57 -3.67
N LEU A 150 4.07 12.38 -2.36
CA LEU A 150 3.87 11.07 -1.73
C LEU A 150 2.43 10.57 -1.93
N GLN A 151 1.44 11.45 -1.74
CA GLN A 151 0.04 11.05 -1.89
C GLN A 151 -0.34 10.72 -3.34
N MET A 152 0.25 11.42 -4.32
CA MET A 152 0.12 11.08 -5.74
C MET A 152 0.74 9.72 -6.05
N LEU A 153 1.93 9.43 -5.52
CA LEU A 153 2.59 8.14 -5.68
C LEU A 153 1.78 7.01 -5.06
N ASP A 154 1.20 7.22 -3.88
CA ASP A 154 0.37 6.24 -3.19
C ASP A 154 -0.95 5.99 -3.92
N PHE A 155 -1.58 7.04 -4.46
CA PHE A 155 -2.79 6.91 -5.29
C PHE A 155 -2.52 6.08 -6.54
N ILE A 156 -1.47 6.43 -7.30
CA ILE A 156 -1.09 5.71 -8.53
C ILE A 156 -0.72 4.26 -8.20
N SER A 157 0.08 4.04 -7.15
CA SER A 157 0.47 2.70 -6.73
C SER A 157 -0.73 1.86 -6.34
N GLY A 158 -1.69 2.43 -5.60
CA GLY A 158 -2.95 1.78 -5.24
C GLY A 158 -3.75 1.34 -6.47
N LEU A 159 -3.91 2.21 -7.48
CA LEU A 159 -4.60 1.86 -8.73
C LEU A 159 -3.89 0.75 -9.51
N VAL A 160 -2.56 0.80 -9.60
CA VAL A 160 -1.79 -0.24 -10.30
C VAL A 160 -1.91 -1.58 -9.56
N ILE A 161 -1.76 -1.59 -8.23
CA ILE A 161 -1.91 -2.80 -7.40
C ILE A 161 -3.33 -3.36 -7.54
N LEU A 162 -4.36 -2.51 -7.54
CA LEU A 162 -5.75 -2.91 -7.77
C LEU A 162 -5.91 -3.59 -9.13
N SER A 163 -5.43 -2.95 -10.19
CA SER A 163 -5.58 -3.45 -11.56
C SER A 163 -4.87 -4.79 -11.78
N ALA A 164 -3.64 -4.93 -11.26
CA ALA A 164 -2.88 -6.16 -11.34
C ALA A 164 -3.54 -7.29 -10.55
N SER A 165 -4.01 -7.00 -9.33
CA SER A 165 -4.68 -7.97 -8.47
C SER A 165 -6.06 -8.38 -9.00
N LEU A 166 -6.82 -7.45 -9.55
CA LEU A 166 -8.11 -7.76 -10.17
C LEU A 166 -7.92 -8.65 -11.40
N THR A 167 -6.90 -8.37 -12.21
CA THR A 167 -6.57 -9.17 -13.38
C THR A 167 -6.18 -10.60 -12.99
N THR A 168 -5.40 -10.78 -11.92
CA THR A 168 -5.01 -12.11 -11.43
C THR A 168 -6.21 -12.86 -10.84
N VAL A 169 -7.04 -12.19 -10.05
CA VAL A 169 -8.27 -12.77 -9.50
C VAL A 169 -9.22 -13.22 -10.61
N ILE A 170 -9.54 -12.37 -11.58
CA ILE A 170 -10.45 -12.73 -12.69
C ILE A 170 -9.92 -13.97 -13.44
N LYS A 171 -8.62 -14.02 -13.72
CA LYS A 171 -8.02 -15.15 -14.45
C LYS A 171 -7.97 -16.43 -13.65
N LEU A 172 -7.66 -16.34 -12.35
CA LEU A 172 -7.64 -17.51 -11.47
C LEU A 172 -9.04 -18.03 -11.20
N THR A 173 -10.01 -17.16 -11.01
CA THR A 173 -11.43 -17.51 -10.91
C THR A 173 -11.93 -18.17 -12.20
N ALA A 174 -11.57 -17.65 -13.38
CA ALA A 174 -11.92 -18.29 -14.65
C ALA A 174 -11.32 -19.69 -14.78
N ARG A 175 -10.05 -19.88 -14.38
CA ARG A 175 -9.42 -21.21 -14.34
C ARG A 175 -10.12 -22.15 -13.36
N LEU A 176 -10.50 -21.65 -12.18
CA LEU A 176 -11.21 -22.43 -11.17
C LEU A 176 -12.55 -22.95 -11.70
N PHE A 177 -13.31 -22.10 -12.39
CA PHE A 177 -14.59 -22.51 -13.00
C PHE A 177 -14.41 -23.47 -14.19
N GLN A 178 -13.33 -23.35 -14.96
CA GLN A 178 -13.08 -24.19 -16.13
C GLN A 178 -12.54 -25.57 -15.76
N PHE A 179 -11.58 -25.65 -14.84
CA PHE A 179 -10.81 -26.87 -14.55
C PHE A 179 -11.06 -27.42 -13.14
N GLY A 180 -11.81 -26.71 -12.29
CA GLY A 180 -12.02 -27.09 -10.89
C GLY A 180 -10.80 -26.88 -9.98
N HIS A 181 -9.69 -26.36 -10.51
CA HIS A 181 -8.48 -26.07 -9.74
C HIS A 181 -7.77 -24.79 -10.22
N LEU A 182 -6.97 -24.20 -9.33
CA LEU A 182 -6.17 -23.00 -9.63
C LEU A 182 -4.84 -23.30 -10.32
N ASN A 183 -4.37 -24.55 -10.26
CA ASN A 183 -3.08 -24.93 -10.81
C ASN A 183 -3.10 -24.84 -12.34
N GLY A 184 -1.97 -24.46 -12.95
CA GLY A 184 -1.84 -24.54 -14.40
C GLY A 184 -1.69 -26.00 -14.82
N GLU A 185 -2.48 -26.48 -15.78
CA GLU A 185 -2.17 -27.75 -16.43
C GLU A 185 -0.77 -27.66 -17.02
N ARG A 186 0.06 -28.66 -16.71
CA ARG A 186 1.30 -28.92 -17.46
C ARG A 186 0.85 -29.04 -18.91
N ASN A 187 1.30 -28.14 -19.79
CA ASN A 187 1.22 -28.42 -21.22
C ASN A 187 1.92 -29.77 -21.41
N SER A 188 1.12 -30.83 -21.55
CA SER A 188 1.57 -32.15 -21.94
C SER A 188 2.01 -32.00 -23.39
N TRP A 189 3.30 -31.73 -23.56
CA TRP A 189 4.03 -32.16 -24.73
C TRP A 189 4.71 -33.47 -24.33
#